data_AF-H0HNG8-F1
#
_entry.id   AF-H0HNG8-F1
#
_cell.length_a   1.000
_cell.length_b   1.000
_cell.length_c   1.000
_cell.angle_alpha   90.00
_cell.angle_beta   90.00
_cell.angle_gamma   90.00
#
_symmetry.space_group_name_H-M   'P 1'
#
loop_
_entity.id
_entity.type
_entity.pdbx_description
1 polymer ?
#
loop_
_entity_poly.entity_id
_entity_poly.type
_entity_poly.pdbx_seq_one_letter_code
_entity_poly.pdbx_strand_id
1 'polypeptide(L)'
;MKVAGERVLVNRYVCEIAHGPAPSPEHEAAHECGNPSCFYADCLRWATTVENNADKLKHDTHNRGERHNLAKLTEHEVLQIRELEGSASRNEIADRFGVSYRHVYSIHKRAAWPWLE
;
A
#
# COMPACT_ATOMS: atom_id res chain seq x y z
N MET A 1 -12.36 -21.67 -10.57
CA MET A 1 -12.59 -22.73 -11.58
C MET A 1 -12.87 -24.06 -10.89
N LYS A 2 -13.22 -25.13 -11.62
CA LYS A 2 -13.33 -26.49 -11.04
C LYS A 2 -12.27 -27.42 -11.64
N VAL A 3 -11.57 -28.19 -10.81
CA VAL A 3 -10.64 -29.25 -11.22
C VAL A 3 -11.04 -30.52 -10.48
N ALA A 4 -11.25 -31.62 -11.21
CA ALA A 4 -11.77 -32.87 -10.65
C ALA A 4 -13.04 -32.71 -9.76
N GLY A 5 -13.90 -31.75 -10.11
CA GLY A 5 -15.14 -31.45 -9.36
C GLY A 5 -15.00 -30.40 -8.26
N GLU A 6 -13.78 -30.13 -7.80
CA GLU A 6 -13.50 -29.23 -6.67
C GLU A 6 -13.24 -27.79 -7.11
N ARG A 7 -13.71 -26.81 -6.32
CA ARG A 7 -13.45 -25.39 -6.59
C ARG A 7 -12.01 -25.04 -6.23
N VAL A 8 -11.29 -24.48 -7.19
CA VAL A 8 -9.92 -23.98 -6.98
C VAL A 8 -9.78 -22.52 -7.41
N LEU A 9 -8.86 -21.82 -6.76
CA LEU A 9 -8.40 -20.49 -7.15
C LEU A 9 -7.56 -20.60 -8.43
N VAL A 10 -7.91 -19.81 -9.44
CA VAL A 10 -7.28 -19.89 -10.77
C VAL A 10 -5.81 -19.51 -10.70
N ASN A 11 -5.49 -18.38 -10.08
CA ASN A 11 -4.12 -17.90 -9.89
C ASN A 11 -3.25 -18.94 -9.18
N ARG A 12 -3.76 -19.55 -8.11
CA ARG A 12 -3.01 -20.58 -7.37
C ARG A 12 -2.76 -21.80 -8.24
N TYR A 13 -3.79 -22.30 -8.91
CA TYR A 13 -3.68 -23.47 -9.79
C TYR A 13 -2.68 -23.26 -10.93
N VAL A 14 -2.73 -22.10 -11.59
CA VAL A 14 -1.77 -21.77 -12.66
C VAL A 14 -0.35 -21.61 -12.11
N CYS A 15 -0.19 -20.98 -10.94
CA CYS A 15 1.11 -20.82 -10.29
C CYS A 15 1.73 -22.18 -9.93
N GLU A 16 0.92 -23.13 -9.46
CA GLU A 16 1.35 -24.50 -9.16
C GLU A 16 1.83 -25.25 -10.42
N ILE A 17 1.15 -25.07 -11.55
CA ILE A 17 1.56 -25.67 -12.84
C ILE A 17 2.88 -25.09 -13.33
N ALA A 18 3.04 -23.77 -13.22
CA ALA A 18 4.18 -23.05 -13.79
C ALA A 18 5.44 -23.15 -12.92
N HIS A 19 5.29 -23.05 -11.60
CA HIS A 19 6.39 -22.87 -10.65
C HIS A 19 6.50 -23.99 -9.62
N GLY A 20 5.64 -25.01 -9.72
CA GLY A 20 5.55 -26.09 -8.74
C GLY A 20 4.75 -25.70 -7.49
N PRO A 21 4.64 -26.62 -6.52
CA PRO A 21 3.83 -26.40 -5.33
C PRO A 21 4.33 -25.20 -4.52
N ALA A 22 3.42 -24.59 -3.76
CA ALA A 22 3.77 -23.53 -2.83
C ALA A 22 4.90 -23.99 -1.88
N PRO A 23 5.96 -23.18 -1.66
CA PRO A 23 7.05 -23.54 -0.77
C PRO A 23 6.62 -23.78 0.68
N SER A 24 5.53 -23.13 1.11
CA SER A 24 4.91 -23.33 2.42
C SER A 24 3.42 -22.97 2.40
N PRO A 25 2.64 -23.34 3.43
CA PRO A 25 1.22 -22.97 3.55
C PRO A 25 0.96 -21.46 3.59
N GLU A 26 1.95 -20.67 3.99
CA GLU A 26 1.87 -19.20 4.09
C GLU A 26 2.07 -18.49 2.75
N HIS A 27 2.46 -19.22 1.69
CA HIS A 27 2.66 -18.64 0.36
C HIS A 27 1.35 -18.51 -0.42
N GLU A 28 1.16 -17.31 -0.94
CA GLU A 28 0.08 -16.90 -1.82
C GLU A 28 0.60 -16.80 -3.26
N ALA A 29 -0.28 -17.04 -4.24
CA ALA A 29 0.02 -16.78 -5.64
C ALA A 29 -0.24 -15.30 -5.94
N ALA A 30 0.82 -14.50 -5.96
CA ALA A 30 0.77 -13.05 -6.16
C ALA A 30 0.88 -12.67 -7.64
N HIS A 31 0.25 -11.56 -8.01
CA HIS A 31 0.29 -11.01 -9.36
C HIS A 31 1.36 -9.92 -9.46
N GLU A 32 2.44 -10.19 -10.19
CA GLU A 32 3.49 -9.20 -10.46
C GLU A 32 2.93 -7.98 -11.22
N CYS A 33 1.93 -8.21 -12.08
CA CYS A 33 1.27 -7.22 -12.92
C CYS A 33 0.21 -6.36 -12.21
N GLY A 34 -0.19 -6.69 -10.98
CA GLY A 34 -1.24 -5.98 -10.24
C GLY A 34 -2.66 -6.14 -10.76
N ASN A 35 -2.88 -6.98 -11.78
CA ASN A 35 -4.21 -7.29 -12.30
C ASN A 35 -4.72 -8.63 -11.75
N PRO A 36 -5.72 -8.64 -10.85
CA PRO A 36 -6.24 -9.87 -10.24
C PRO A 36 -7.00 -10.79 -11.21
N SER A 37 -7.37 -10.28 -12.39
CA SER A 37 -8.02 -11.09 -13.45
C SER A 37 -7.01 -11.71 -14.42
N CYS A 38 -5.71 -11.39 -14.28
CA CYS A 38 -4.66 -11.98 -15.09
C CYS A 38 -4.50 -13.47 -14.77
N PHE A 39 -4.24 -14.29 -15.79
CA PHE A 39 -4.00 -15.73 -15.64
C PHE A 39 -2.73 -16.20 -16.37
N TYR A 40 -1.91 -15.27 -16.85
CA TYR A 40 -0.62 -15.60 -17.46
C TYR A 40 0.33 -16.11 -16.39
N ALA A 41 0.89 -17.31 -16.61
CA ALA A 41 1.81 -17.98 -15.70
C ALA A 41 3.02 -17.10 -15.32
N ASP A 42 3.56 -16.36 -16.28
CA ASP A 42 4.72 -15.48 -16.08
C ASP A 42 4.41 -14.26 -15.20
N CYS A 43 3.12 -13.93 -15.03
CA CYS A 43 2.68 -12.85 -14.13
C CYS A 43 2.44 -13.33 -12.70
N LEU A 44 2.57 -14.63 -12.43
CA LEU A 44 2.33 -15.25 -11.14
C LEU A 44 3.63 -15.67 -10.48
N ARG A 45 3.73 -15.46 -9.17
CA ARG A 45 4.84 -15.94 -8.34
C ARG A 45 4.35 -16.35 -6.97
N TRP A 46 5.08 -17.25 -6.31
CA TRP A 46 4.90 -17.47 -4.88
C TRP A 46 5.41 -16.24 -4.12
N ALA A 47 4.60 -15.78 -3.18
CA ALA A 47 4.91 -14.67 -2.30
C ALA A 47 4.38 -14.95 -0.91
N THR A 48 5.09 -14.53 0.11
CA THR A 48 4.53 -14.41 1.46
C THR A 48 3.45 -13.33 1.47
N THR A 49 2.53 -13.40 2.43
CA THR A 49 1.53 -12.34 2.64
C THR A 49 2.16 -10.95 2.80
N VAL A 50 3.36 -10.85 3.39
CA VAL A 50 4.09 -9.58 3.53
C VAL A 50 4.52 -9.03 2.17
N GLU A 51 5.12 -9.87 1.33
CA GLU A 51 5.55 -9.49 -0.03
C GLU A 51 4.36 -9.11 -0.92
N ASN A 52 3.29 -9.91 -0.91
CA ASN A 52 2.08 -9.63 -1.70
C ASN A 52 1.40 -8.33 -1.25
N ASN A 53 1.42 -8.00 0.04
CA ASN A 53 0.92 -6.70 0.51
C ASN A 53 1.84 -5.53 0.13
N ALA A 54 3.15 -5.74 0.09
CA ALA A 54 4.10 -4.72 -0.35
C ALA A 54 3.89 -4.35 -1.84
N ASP A 55 3.42 -5.29 -2.67
CA ASP A 55 3.10 -5.04 -4.08
C ASP A 55 2.03 -3.95 -4.26
N LYS A 56 1.16 -3.71 -3.27
CA LYS A 56 0.19 -2.58 -3.32
C LYS A 56 0.88 -1.22 -3.49
N LEU A 57 2.10 -1.07 -2.97
CA LEU A 57 2.90 0.14 -3.17
C LEU A 57 3.41 0.22 -4.62
N LYS A 58 3.90 -0.90 -5.15
CA LYS A 58 4.37 -1.01 -6.54
C LYS A 58 3.25 -0.76 -7.55
N HIS A 59 2.05 -1.25 -7.27
CA HIS A 59 0.88 -1.13 -8.15
C HIS A 59 0.08 0.14 -7.92
N ASP A 60 0.54 1.05 -7.06
CA ASP A 60 -0.17 2.28 -6.69
C ASP A 60 -1.64 2.00 -6.27
N THR A 61 -1.87 0.96 -5.47
CA THR A 61 -3.19 0.61 -4.91
C THR A 61 -3.22 0.69 -3.38
N HIS A 62 -2.12 1.13 -2.77
CA HIS A 62 -2.03 1.30 -1.33
C HIS A 62 -2.89 2.50 -0.85
N ASN A 63 -3.70 2.29 0.18
CA ASN A 63 -4.57 3.32 0.77
C ASN A 63 -3.83 4.24 1.77
N ARG A 64 -2.59 4.62 1.47
CA ARG A 64 -1.84 5.55 2.33
C ARG A 64 -2.10 6.99 1.89
N GLY A 65 -1.78 7.93 2.78
CA GLY A 65 -1.89 9.35 2.51
C GLY A 65 -3.34 9.78 2.29
N GLU A 66 -3.58 10.61 1.28
CA GLU A 66 -4.90 11.18 1.01
C GLU A 66 -5.94 10.16 0.51
N ARG A 67 -5.49 8.98 0.04
CA ARG A 67 -6.38 7.85 -0.29
C ARG A 67 -6.92 7.14 0.96
N HIS A 68 -6.34 7.39 2.13
CA HIS A 68 -6.85 6.82 3.37
C HIS A 68 -8.22 7.44 3.69
N ASN A 69 -9.23 6.62 3.97
CA ASN A 69 -10.61 7.07 4.18
C ASN A 69 -10.81 8.06 5.35
N LEU A 70 -9.87 8.09 6.30
CA LEU A 70 -9.85 9.02 7.44
C LEU A 70 -8.79 10.14 7.30
N ALA A 71 -8.18 10.30 6.12
CA ALA A 71 -7.21 11.35 5.89
C ALA A 71 -7.85 12.74 6.05
N LYS A 72 -7.22 13.59 6.85
CA LYS A 72 -7.61 15.00 7.02
C LYS A 72 -6.81 15.96 6.14
N LEU A 73 -5.70 15.47 5.59
CA LEU A 73 -4.75 16.26 4.82
C LEU A 73 -4.50 15.57 3.48
N THR A 74 -4.35 16.38 2.45
CA THR A 74 -3.82 16.04 1.14
C THR A 74 -2.30 15.98 1.16
N GLU A 75 -1.69 15.33 0.17
CA GLU A 75 -0.22 15.35 0.02
C GLU A 75 0.30 16.79 -0.11
N HIS A 76 -0.41 17.63 -0.87
CA HIS A 76 -0.05 19.03 -1.05
C HIS A 76 -0.05 19.83 0.27
N GLU A 77 -1.09 19.65 1.11
CA GLU A 77 -1.15 20.33 2.41
C GLU A 77 -0.04 19.88 3.36
N VAL A 78 0.34 18.59 3.31
CA VAL A 78 1.47 18.08 4.11
C VAL A 78 2.79 18.75 3.68
N LEU A 79 3.00 18.96 2.37
CA LEU A 79 4.16 19.69 1.87
C LEU A 79 4.14 21.16 2.32
N GLN A 80 2.99 21.83 2.24
CA GLN A 80 2.85 23.20 2.76
C GLN A 80 3.12 23.29 4.27
N ILE A 81 2.64 22.32 5.06
CA ILE A 81 2.92 22.24 6.50
C ILE A 81 4.43 22.16 6.75
N ARG A 82 5.16 21.36 5.95
CA ARG A 82 6.62 21.24 6.06
C ARG A 82 7.34 22.54 5.70
N GLU A 83 6.91 23.21 4.62
CA GLU A 83 7.48 24.50 4.19
C GLU A 83 7.31 25.60 5.25
N LEU A 84 6.24 25.54 6.04
CA LEU A 84 5.97 26.50 7.11
C LEU A 84 6.82 26.28 8.39
N GLU A 85 7.69 25.27 8.42
CA GLU A 85 8.56 25.03 9.56
C GLU A 85 9.51 26.22 9.80
N GLY A 86 9.41 26.84 10.98
CA GLY A 86 10.21 28.00 11.36
C GLY A 86 9.64 29.35 10.93
N SER A 87 8.69 29.40 10.00
CA SER A 87 8.01 30.65 9.59
C SER A 87 6.73 30.93 10.39
N ALA A 88 6.09 29.90 10.93
CA ALA A 88 4.91 30.01 11.79
C ALA A 88 5.01 29.05 12.98
N SER A 89 4.32 29.37 14.07
CA SER A 89 4.20 28.44 15.18
C SER A 89 3.35 27.23 14.78
N ARG A 90 3.64 26.07 15.35
CA ARG A 90 2.87 24.85 15.05
C ARG A 90 1.39 24.96 15.44
N ASN A 91 1.02 25.82 16.39
CA ASN A 91 -0.37 26.09 16.74
C ASN A 91 -1.09 26.83 15.60
N GLU A 92 -0.48 27.89 15.06
CA GLU A 92 -1.03 28.62 13.91
C GLU A 92 -1.18 27.70 12.69
N ILE A 93 -0.19 26.84 12.45
CA ILE A 93 -0.27 25.84 11.37
C ILE A 93 -1.39 24.84 11.64
N ALA A 94 -1.50 24.32 12.87
CA ALA A 94 -2.54 23.37 13.25
C ALA A 94 -3.95 23.94 13.03
N ASP A 95 -4.18 25.18 13.48
CA ASP A 95 -5.45 25.88 13.29
C ASP A 95 -5.76 26.12 11.81
N ARG A 96 -4.74 26.51 11.02
CA ARG A 96 -4.88 26.74 9.57
C ARG A 96 -5.32 25.48 8.81
N PHE A 97 -4.79 24.32 9.17
CA PHE A 97 -5.05 23.06 8.46
C PHE A 97 -6.05 22.14 9.17
N GLY A 98 -6.70 22.60 10.26
CA GLY A 98 -7.72 21.83 10.98
C GLY A 98 -7.20 20.51 11.59
N VAL A 99 -5.92 20.48 11.96
CA VAL A 99 -5.24 19.32 12.57
C VAL A 99 -4.73 19.65 13.96
N SER A 100 -4.25 18.64 14.70
CA SER A 100 -3.67 18.90 16.01
C SER A 100 -2.22 19.38 15.90
N TYR A 101 -1.79 20.20 16.86
CA TYR A 101 -0.39 20.57 17.06
C TYR A 101 0.56 19.36 16.99
N ARG A 102 0.16 18.23 17.58
CA ARG A 102 0.97 17.01 17.59
C ARG A 102 1.10 16.38 16.21
N HIS A 103 0.07 16.49 15.37
CA HIS A 103 0.12 16.02 13.99
C HIS A 103 1.06 16.88 13.14
N VAL A 104 1.01 18.21 13.30
CA VAL A 104 1.98 19.15 12.69
C VAL A 104 3.41 18.79 13.14
N TYR A 105 3.63 18.61 14.44
CA TYR A 105 4.93 18.18 14.97
C TYR A 105 5.42 16.87 14.33
N SER A 106 4.56 15.86 14.20
CA SER A 106 4.94 14.59 13.57
C SER A 106 5.24 14.71 12.07
N ILE A 107 4.56 15.62 11.37
CA ILE A 107 4.82 15.92 9.96
C ILE A 107 6.19 16.58 9.79
N HIS A 108 6.53 17.57 10.62
CA HIS A 108 7.86 18.21 10.65
C HIS A 108 8.96 17.20 10.99
N LYS A 109 8.72 16.29 11.94
CA LYS A 109 9.67 15.21 12.28
C LYS A 109 9.70 14.06 11.27
N ARG A 110 8.93 14.15 10.17
CA ARG A 110 8.77 13.06 9.17
C ARG A 110 8.38 11.71 9.80
N ALA A 111 7.77 11.73 10.98
CA ALA A 111 7.21 10.55 11.63
C ALA A 111 5.81 10.22 11.09
N ALA A 112 5.07 11.24 10.66
CA ALA A 112 3.88 11.11 9.83
C ALA A 112 4.24 11.44 8.37
N TRP A 113 3.59 10.74 7.43
CA TRP A 113 3.87 10.87 5.99
C TRP A 113 5.36 10.66 5.60
N PRO A 114 6.07 9.65 6.14
CA PRO A 114 7.51 9.47 5.92
C PRO A 114 7.90 9.16 4.46
N TRP A 115 6.96 8.72 3.63
CA TRP A 115 7.21 8.36 2.22
C TRP A 115 7.03 9.54 1.25
N LEU A 116 6.45 10.64 1.73
CA LEU A 116 6.23 11.84 0.93
C LEU A 116 7.49 12.70 1.06
N GLU A 117 8.07 13.14 -0.05
CA GLU A 117 9.27 13.99 -0.11
C GLU A 117 8.90 15.47 -0.16
#